data_AF-A0ABD6BRQ9-F1
#
_entry.id   AF-A0ABD6BRQ9-F1
#
_cell.length_a   1.000
_cell.length_b   1.000
_cell.length_c   1.000
_cell.angle_alpha   90.00
_cell.angle_beta   90.00
_cell.angle_gamma   90.00
#
_symmetry.space_group_name_H-M   'P 1'
#
loop_
_entity.id
_entity.type
_entity.pdbx_description
1 polymer ?
#
loop_
_entity_poly.entity_id
_entity_poly.type
_entity_poly.pdbx_seq_one_letter_code
_entity_poly.pdbx_strand_id
1 'polypeptide(L)'
;LDGGYTRFKLKANGDPTTDARRINAVTERLAAEGRPEDFSVRIDANTGWETAERAMRALGAVEHAEYVEYVEQPVAPDATADLRHLRRESGLPVFADESIHDLGDVRELTAEPAAVSGACLKLAKTGSIREWLTMAELAADAGRPVTPISAFDTSLGAALTLHLCATVPRLSVGAELIPDMVTEDPATEPLDTGPEMAVPDGPGIGVELPDELFD
;
A
#
# COMPACT_ATOMS: atom_id res chain seq x y z
N LEU A 1 -16.58 9.86 -2.33
CA LEU A 1 -17.51 8.76 -2.66
C LEU A 1 -18.02 8.92 -4.08
N ASP A 2 -18.46 10.12 -4.47
CA ASP A 2 -18.94 10.43 -5.84
C ASP A 2 -17.97 10.06 -6.98
N GLY A 3 -16.65 10.06 -6.72
CA GLY A 3 -15.62 9.62 -7.68
C GLY A 3 -15.47 8.11 -7.85
N GLY A 4 -16.32 7.29 -7.23
CA GLY A 4 -16.33 5.83 -7.39
C GLY A 4 -15.31 5.06 -6.53
N TYR A 5 -14.42 5.74 -5.80
CA TYR A 5 -13.45 5.10 -4.91
C TYR A 5 -14.12 4.40 -3.72
N THR A 6 -13.71 3.16 -3.48
CA THR A 6 -14.21 2.29 -2.40
C THR A 6 -13.15 1.97 -1.34
N ARG A 7 -11.90 2.38 -1.58
CA ARG A 7 -10.75 2.14 -0.71
C ARG A 7 -10.00 3.44 -0.53
N PHE A 8 -9.74 3.81 0.71
CA PHE A 8 -9.08 5.07 1.06
C PHE A 8 -7.82 4.79 1.83
N LYS A 9 -6.78 5.59 1.64
CA LYS A 9 -5.58 5.55 2.47
C LYS A 9 -5.50 6.81 3.33
N LEU A 10 -5.25 6.63 4.63
CA LEU A 10 -4.99 7.71 5.57
C LEU A 10 -3.55 7.64 6.04
N LYS A 11 -2.85 8.76 5.90
CA LYS A 11 -1.55 8.97 6.54
C LYS A 11 -1.75 9.32 8.02
N ALA A 12 -1.08 8.60 8.90
CA ALA A 12 -0.95 8.94 10.30
C ALA A 12 0.17 9.97 10.48
N ASN A 13 0.10 10.78 11.53
CA ASN A 13 1.08 11.81 11.85
C ASN A 13 1.97 11.42 13.04
N GLY A 14 1.76 10.24 13.62
CA GLY A 14 2.56 9.69 14.70
C GLY A 14 2.07 10.06 16.11
N ASP A 15 1.07 10.93 16.23
CA ASP A 15 0.41 11.23 17.51
C ASP A 15 -0.85 10.38 17.68
N PRO A 16 -0.87 9.42 18.64
CA PRO A 16 -1.96 8.45 18.75
C PRO A 16 -3.35 9.06 18.93
N THR A 17 -3.45 10.20 19.62
CA THR A 17 -4.75 10.81 19.95
C THR A 17 -5.36 11.47 18.72
N THR A 18 -4.57 12.27 18.01
CA THR A 18 -5.03 12.96 16.80
C THR A 18 -5.21 11.99 15.63
N ASP A 19 -4.37 10.96 15.52
CA ASP A 19 -4.51 9.91 14.52
C ASP A 19 -5.79 9.11 14.74
N ALA A 20 -6.05 8.63 15.97
CA ALA A 20 -7.30 7.92 16.29
C ALA A 20 -8.54 8.77 15.96
N ARG A 21 -8.51 10.07 16.28
CA ARG A 21 -9.60 10.99 15.94
C ARG A 21 -9.81 11.11 14.42
N ARG A 22 -8.72 11.19 13.64
CA ARG A 22 -8.79 11.27 12.18
C ARG A 22 -9.35 9.97 11.58
N ILE A 23 -8.87 8.83 12.07
CA ILE A 23 -9.33 7.52 11.63
C ILE A 23 -10.82 7.38 11.93
N ASN A 24 -11.27 7.67 13.16
CA ASN A 24 -12.68 7.62 13.54
C ASN A 24 -13.56 8.52 12.69
N ALA A 25 -13.14 9.75 12.41
CA ALA A 25 -13.94 10.65 11.57
C ALA A 25 -14.17 10.10 10.15
N VAL A 26 -13.19 9.38 9.61
CA VAL A 26 -13.30 8.76 8.29
C VAL A 26 -14.11 7.48 8.36
N THR A 27 -13.82 6.58 9.31
CA THR A 27 -14.52 5.30 9.42
C THR A 27 -15.99 5.48 9.82
N GLU A 28 -16.33 6.45 10.67
CA GLU A 28 -17.72 6.84 10.96
C GLU A 28 -18.44 7.30 9.69
N ARG A 29 -17.77 8.12 8.86
CA ARG A 29 -18.36 8.53 7.58
C ARG A 29 -18.56 7.35 6.64
N LEU A 30 -17.59 6.44 6.52
CA LEU A 30 -17.74 5.24 5.68
C LEU A 30 -18.87 4.33 6.19
N ALA A 31 -19.01 4.19 7.51
CA ALA A 31 -20.05 3.41 8.13
C ALA A 31 -21.47 3.96 7.91
N ALA A 32 -21.60 5.27 7.72
CA ALA A 32 -22.86 5.89 7.33
C ALA A 32 -23.25 5.61 5.87
N GLU A 33 -22.30 5.18 5.03
CA GLU A 33 -22.45 5.10 3.57
C GLU A 33 -22.60 3.65 3.08
N GLY A 34 -21.97 2.69 3.77
CA GLY A 34 -22.05 1.29 3.41
C GLY A 34 -21.34 0.40 4.43
N ARG A 35 -21.15 -0.87 4.06
CA ARG A 35 -20.53 -1.86 4.95
C ARG A 35 -19.02 -1.93 4.71
N PRO A 36 -18.24 -2.56 5.61
CA PRO A 36 -16.77 -2.67 5.45
C PRO A 36 -16.32 -3.37 4.15
N GLU A 37 -17.15 -4.25 3.57
CA GLU A 37 -16.87 -4.84 2.26
C GLU A 37 -16.94 -3.81 1.11
N ASP A 38 -17.86 -2.84 1.23
CA ASP A 38 -18.13 -1.81 0.23
C ASP A 38 -17.10 -0.69 0.35
N PHE A 39 -16.78 -0.29 1.59
CA PHE A 39 -15.85 0.79 1.88
C PHE A 39 -14.86 0.41 2.96
N SER A 40 -13.58 0.70 2.76
CA SER A 40 -12.56 0.49 3.78
C SER A 40 -11.49 1.57 3.76
N VAL A 41 -10.71 1.61 4.83
CA VAL A 41 -9.56 2.48 4.99
C VAL A 41 -8.30 1.67 5.28
N ARG A 42 -7.20 2.08 4.67
CA ARG A 42 -5.83 1.61 4.95
C ARG A 42 -5.12 2.72 5.72
N ILE A 43 -4.45 2.38 6.81
CA ILE A 43 -3.73 3.37 7.62
C ILE A 43 -2.25 3.18 7.37
N ASP A 44 -1.54 4.23 6.96
CA ASP A 44 -0.09 4.20 6.82
C ASP A 44 0.53 5.21 7.77
N ALA A 45 1.30 4.69 8.72
CA ALA A 45 1.96 5.51 9.72
C ALA A 45 3.36 5.96 9.31
N ASN A 46 3.93 5.42 8.23
CA ASN A 46 5.31 5.63 7.81
C ASN A 46 6.28 5.62 8.99
N THR A 47 6.21 4.56 9.81
CA THR A 47 6.98 4.35 11.05
C THR A 47 6.68 5.32 12.20
N GLY A 48 5.77 6.27 12.03
CA GLY A 48 5.58 7.44 12.89
C GLY A 48 5.02 7.18 14.28
N TRP A 49 4.44 6.00 14.55
CA TRP A 49 4.10 5.65 15.93
C TRP A 49 5.30 5.15 16.73
N GLU A 50 6.42 4.82 16.08
CA GLU A 50 7.72 4.46 16.65
C GLU A 50 7.75 3.15 17.45
N THR A 51 6.74 2.89 18.28
CA THR A 51 6.64 1.72 19.15
C THR A 51 5.28 1.05 19.07
N ALA A 52 5.25 -0.25 19.38
CA ALA A 52 4.00 -1.00 19.47
C ALA A 52 3.01 -0.40 20.48
N GLU A 53 3.50 0.13 21.60
CA GLU A 53 2.64 0.74 22.62
C GLU A 53 1.88 1.95 22.07
N ARG A 54 2.57 2.85 21.36
CA ARG A 54 1.97 4.05 20.78
C ARG A 54 0.97 3.70 19.68
N ALA A 55 1.34 2.75 18.81
CA ALA A 55 0.44 2.24 17.78
C ALA A 55 -0.82 1.60 18.40
N MET A 56 -0.69 0.78 19.44
CA MET A 56 -1.84 0.19 20.15
C MET A 56 -2.73 1.24 20.81
N ARG A 57 -2.18 2.35 21.33
CA ARG A 57 -2.98 3.47 21.85
C ARG A 57 -3.81 4.13 20.76
N ALA A 58 -3.27 4.29 19.56
CA ALA A 58 -3.99 4.87 18.43
C ALA A 58 -5.11 3.92 17.96
N LEU A 59 -4.74 2.68 17.66
CA LEU A 59 -5.64 1.66 17.11
C LEU A 59 -6.72 1.25 18.11
N GLY A 60 -6.39 1.14 19.40
CA GLY A 60 -7.34 0.79 20.46
C GLY A 60 -8.39 1.87 20.74
N ALA A 61 -8.20 3.10 20.22
CA ALA A 61 -9.17 4.18 20.29
C ALA A 61 -10.03 4.29 19.02
N VAL A 62 -9.83 3.41 18.03
CA VAL A 62 -10.65 3.38 16.81
C VAL A 62 -11.95 2.62 17.08
N GLU A 63 -13.08 3.30 16.97
CA GLU A 63 -14.41 2.74 17.29
C GLU A 63 -14.93 1.80 16.20
N HIS A 64 -14.65 2.13 14.95
CA HIS A 64 -15.07 1.39 13.75
C HIS A 64 -13.88 0.66 13.10
N ALA A 65 -13.16 -0.11 13.91
CA ALA A 65 -11.93 -0.79 13.47
C ALA A 65 -12.19 -1.83 12.36
N GLU A 66 -13.42 -2.32 12.21
CA GLU A 66 -13.83 -3.23 11.14
C GLU A 66 -13.72 -2.62 9.73
N TYR A 67 -13.70 -1.29 9.61
CA TYR A 67 -13.44 -0.58 8.35
C TYR A 67 -11.95 -0.43 8.04
N VAL A 68 -11.06 -0.75 9.00
CA VAL A 68 -9.61 -0.70 8.79
C VAL A 68 -9.17 -2.01 8.13
N GLU A 69 -8.82 -1.95 6.85
CA GLU A 69 -8.41 -3.10 6.07
C GLU A 69 -7.02 -3.61 6.50
N TYR A 70 -6.08 -2.68 6.68
CA TYR A 70 -4.77 -2.97 7.26
C TYR A 70 -4.09 -1.70 7.79
N VAL A 71 -3.07 -1.93 8.60
CA VAL A 71 -2.12 -0.92 9.10
C VAL A 71 -0.75 -1.15 8.47
N GLU A 72 -0.30 -0.20 7.67
CA GLU A 72 0.97 -0.18 6.96
C GLU A 72 2.05 0.49 7.81
N GLN A 73 3.16 -0.23 7.95
CA GLN A 73 4.38 0.14 8.65
C GLN A 73 4.18 1.05 9.88
N PRO A 74 3.54 0.53 10.95
CA PRO A 74 3.25 1.32 12.15
C PRO A 74 4.50 1.78 12.91
N VAL A 75 5.58 1.00 12.84
CA VAL A 75 6.82 1.17 13.63
C VAL A 75 8.06 1.02 12.75
N ALA A 76 9.24 1.24 13.33
CA ALA A 76 10.52 1.18 12.63
C ALA A 76 10.73 -0.14 11.87
N PRO A 77 11.46 -0.12 10.73
CA PRO A 77 11.63 -1.30 9.86
C PRO A 77 12.25 -2.52 10.53
N ASP A 78 13.17 -2.30 11.49
CA ASP A 78 13.92 -3.31 12.22
C ASP A 78 13.22 -3.78 13.51
N ALA A 79 12.07 -3.19 13.86
CA ALA A 79 11.31 -3.50 15.05
C ALA A 79 10.36 -4.71 14.88
N THR A 80 10.89 -5.84 14.40
CA THR A 80 10.11 -7.06 14.11
C THR A 80 9.32 -7.56 15.34
N ALA A 81 9.87 -7.41 16.55
CA ALA A 81 9.18 -7.77 17.79
C ALA A 81 7.92 -6.92 18.02
N ASP A 82 7.98 -5.63 17.69
CA ASP A 82 6.86 -4.70 17.81
C ASP A 82 5.81 -4.98 16.75
N LEU A 83 6.21 -5.23 15.50
CA LEU A 83 5.29 -5.65 14.42
C LEU A 83 4.54 -6.93 14.81
N ARG A 84 5.25 -7.93 15.33
CA ARG A 84 4.67 -9.18 15.81
C ARG A 84 3.68 -8.95 16.95
N HIS A 85 4.03 -8.10 17.91
CA HIS A 85 3.14 -7.74 19.01
C HIS A 85 1.88 -7.05 18.49
N LEU A 86 2.03 -6.05 17.62
CA LEU A 86 0.92 -5.29 17.04
C LEU A 86 -0.05 -6.18 16.29
N ARG A 87 0.46 -7.03 15.39
CA ARG A 87 -0.38 -7.96 14.64
C ARG A 87 -1.17 -8.89 15.57
N ARG A 88 -0.55 -9.34 16.66
CA ARG A 88 -1.20 -10.26 17.61
C ARG A 88 -2.24 -9.57 18.48
N GLU A 89 -1.94 -8.39 19.02
CA GLU A 89 -2.78 -7.72 20.01
C GLU A 89 -3.84 -6.79 19.42
N SER A 90 -3.57 -6.15 18.26
CA SER A 90 -4.54 -5.22 17.65
C SER A 90 -5.73 -5.93 16.99
N GLY A 91 -5.56 -7.18 16.58
CA GLY A 91 -6.54 -7.90 15.75
C GLY A 91 -6.64 -7.38 14.31
N LEU A 92 -5.85 -6.37 13.92
CA LEU A 92 -5.82 -5.80 12.58
C LEU A 92 -4.65 -6.38 11.77
N PRO A 93 -4.81 -6.57 10.44
CA PRO A 93 -3.70 -6.93 9.58
C PRO A 93 -2.62 -5.83 9.59
N VAL A 94 -1.38 -6.22 9.84
CA VAL A 94 -0.21 -5.34 9.71
C VAL A 94 0.52 -5.64 8.40
N PHE A 95 0.77 -4.62 7.59
CA PHE A 95 1.50 -4.71 6.31
C PHE A 95 2.87 -4.04 6.45
N ALA A 96 3.88 -4.65 5.86
CA ALA A 96 5.23 -4.09 5.79
C ALA A 96 5.43 -3.26 4.52
N ASP A 97 5.94 -2.04 4.64
CA ASP A 97 6.48 -1.24 3.51
C ASP A 97 7.95 -0.99 3.76
N GLU A 98 8.32 -0.07 4.66
CA GLU A 98 9.72 0.29 4.92
C GLU A 98 10.56 -0.90 5.43
N SER A 99 9.97 -1.98 5.94
CA SER A 99 10.69 -3.24 6.22
C SER A 99 11.04 -4.06 4.98
N ILE A 100 10.55 -3.74 3.78
CA ILE A 100 10.74 -4.52 2.54
C ILE A 100 11.38 -3.66 1.44
N HIS A 101 12.62 -3.96 1.07
CA HIS A 101 13.36 -3.33 -0.03
C HIS A 101 13.73 -4.34 -1.11
N ASP A 102 14.14 -5.54 -0.72
CA ASP A 102 14.64 -6.54 -1.64
C ASP A 102 14.06 -7.94 -1.42
N LEU A 103 14.48 -8.90 -2.25
CA LEU A 103 14.05 -10.29 -2.15
C LEU A 103 14.47 -10.97 -0.83
N GLY A 104 15.56 -10.53 -0.21
CA GLY A 104 16.00 -10.98 1.11
C GLY A 104 14.96 -10.67 2.17
N ASP A 105 14.45 -9.43 2.19
CA ASP A 105 13.44 -9.00 3.15
C ASP A 105 12.14 -9.81 3.02
N VAL A 106 11.72 -10.13 1.78
CA VAL A 106 10.54 -10.98 1.56
C VAL A 106 10.77 -12.42 2.03
N ARG A 107 11.99 -12.95 1.89
CA ARG A 107 12.33 -14.27 2.45
C ARG A 107 12.26 -14.26 3.97
N GLU A 108 12.73 -13.21 4.62
CA GLU A 108 12.63 -13.06 6.08
C GLU A 108 11.17 -12.94 6.52
N LEU A 109 10.38 -12.09 5.85
CA LEU A 109 8.94 -11.94 6.09
C LEU A 109 8.19 -13.28 5.98
N THR A 110 8.51 -14.07 4.96
CA THR A 110 7.85 -15.37 4.74
C THR A 110 8.34 -16.46 5.68
N ALA A 111 9.59 -16.37 6.15
CA ALA A 111 10.12 -17.22 7.22
C ALA A 111 9.55 -16.87 8.60
N GLU A 112 9.12 -15.63 8.81
CA GLU A 112 8.52 -15.15 10.05
C GLU A 112 7.06 -14.69 9.90
N PRO A 113 6.12 -15.61 9.59
CA PRO A 113 4.72 -15.30 9.32
C PRO A 113 3.95 -14.68 10.49
N ALA A 114 4.56 -14.64 11.69
CA ALA A 114 4.03 -14.02 12.89
C ALA A 114 4.16 -12.49 12.87
N ALA A 115 5.21 -11.95 12.22
CA ALA A 115 5.55 -10.53 12.26
C ALA A 115 4.52 -9.64 11.54
N VAL A 116 4.16 -10.02 10.31
CA VAL A 116 3.24 -9.23 9.46
C VAL A 116 2.27 -10.12 8.69
N SER A 117 1.19 -9.51 8.22
CA SER A 117 0.12 -10.17 7.47
C SER A 117 0.38 -10.16 5.97
N GLY A 118 0.99 -9.10 5.45
CA GLY A 118 1.30 -8.92 4.03
C GLY A 118 2.39 -7.87 3.83
N ALA A 119 2.61 -7.48 2.59
CA ALA A 119 3.59 -6.47 2.22
C ALA A 119 3.04 -5.50 1.19
N CYS A 120 3.45 -4.24 1.29
CA CYS A 120 3.30 -3.26 0.25
C CYS A 120 4.59 -3.25 -0.60
N LEU A 121 4.48 -3.49 -1.90
CA LEU A 121 5.64 -3.52 -2.81
C LEU A 121 5.65 -2.30 -3.71
N LYS A 122 6.78 -1.58 -3.70
CA LYS A 122 7.06 -0.45 -4.59
C LYS A 122 8.07 -0.87 -5.63
N LEU A 123 7.76 -0.71 -6.92
CA LEU A 123 8.74 -0.96 -7.98
C LEU A 123 9.99 -0.10 -7.78
N ALA A 124 9.82 1.16 -7.38
CA ALA A 124 10.90 2.10 -7.11
C ALA A 124 11.89 1.68 -6.01
N LYS A 125 11.52 0.75 -5.11
CA LYS A 125 12.42 0.22 -4.07
C LYS A 125 13.22 -1.01 -4.54
N THR A 126 12.77 -1.64 -5.62
CA THR A 126 13.36 -2.89 -6.12
C THR A 126 14.44 -2.61 -7.17
N GLY A 127 15.43 -3.49 -7.26
CA GLY A 127 16.53 -3.32 -8.23
C GLY A 127 16.14 -3.65 -9.68
N SER A 128 15.03 -4.35 -9.90
CA SER A 128 14.55 -4.71 -11.24
C SER A 128 13.10 -5.19 -11.27
N ILE A 129 12.48 -5.14 -12.45
CA ILE A 129 11.18 -5.76 -12.73
C ILE A 129 11.15 -7.24 -12.30
N ARG A 130 12.22 -7.99 -12.63
CA ARG A 130 12.32 -9.41 -12.31
C ARG A 130 12.32 -9.64 -10.80
N GLU A 131 13.03 -8.81 -10.06
CA GLU A 131 13.08 -8.89 -8.61
C GLU A 131 11.72 -8.60 -7.99
N TRP A 132 11.04 -7.54 -8.43
CA TRP A 132 9.69 -7.22 -7.97
C TRP A 132 8.71 -8.39 -8.20
N LEU A 133 8.72 -9.00 -9.39
CA LEU A 133 7.89 -10.18 -9.69
C LEU A 133 8.24 -11.35 -8.77
N THR A 134 9.53 -11.64 -8.59
CA THR A 134 9.99 -12.74 -7.73
C THR A 134 9.56 -12.52 -6.28
N MET A 135 9.61 -11.28 -5.78
CA MET A 135 9.12 -10.89 -4.46
C MET A 135 7.61 -11.11 -4.35
N ALA A 136 6.84 -10.65 -5.33
CA ALA A 136 5.38 -10.79 -5.34
C ALA A 136 4.93 -12.26 -5.39
N GLU A 137 5.57 -13.08 -6.23
CA GLU A 137 5.32 -14.52 -6.34
C GLU A 137 5.66 -15.25 -5.03
N LEU A 138 6.83 -14.98 -4.45
CA LEU A 138 7.27 -15.59 -3.20
C LEU A 138 6.29 -15.30 -2.06
N ALA A 139 5.85 -14.04 -1.92
CA ALA A 139 4.87 -13.65 -0.92
C ALA A 139 3.51 -14.36 -1.18
N ALA A 140 3.04 -14.35 -2.43
CA ALA A 140 1.79 -14.99 -2.83
C ALA A 140 1.77 -16.50 -2.53
N ASP A 141 2.87 -17.20 -2.81
CA ASP A 141 3.05 -18.63 -2.53
C ASP A 141 3.06 -18.94 -1.03
N ALA A 142 3.62 -18.03 -0.23
CA ALA A 142 3.59 -18.09 1.23
C ALA A 142 2.23 -17.68 1.85
N GLY A 143 1.22 -17.39 1.03
CA GLY A 143 -0.10 -16.94 1.48
C GLY A 143 -0.07 -15.54 2.10
N ARG A 144 0.90 -14.71 1.71
CA ARG A 144 1.05 -13.32 2.15
C ARG A 144 0.55 -12.40 1.02
N PRO A 145 -0.58 -11.71 1.21
CA PRO A 145 -1.08 -10.78 0.21
C PRO A 145 -0.09 -9.62 -0.02
N VAL A 146 0.00 -9.18 -1.27
CA VAL A 146 0.84 -8.06 -1.70
C VAL A 146 -0.01 -6.92 -2.23
N THR A 147 0.25 -5.70 -1.74
CA THR A 147 -0.30 -4.46 -2.28
C THR A 147 0.76 -3.76 -3.12
N PRO A 148 0.60 -3.67 -4.45
CA PRO A 148 1.44 -2.79 -5.26
C PRO A 148 1.12 -1.35 -4.90
N ILE A 149 2.12 -0.59 -4.47
CA ILE A 149 1.95 0.83 -4.15
C ILE A 149 3.04 1.65 -4.86
N SER A 150 2.73 2.92 -5.13
CA SER A 150 3.63 3.84 -5.81
C SER A 150 4.56 4.59 -4.84
N ALA A 151 5.64 5.14 -5.37
CA ALA A 151 6.51 6.08 -4.69
C ALA A 151 6.33 7.51 -5.26
N PHE A 152 5.08 7.87 -5.60
CA PHE A 152 4.75 9.04 -6.42
C PHE A 152 5.35 8.96 -7.83
N ASP A 153 5.15 7.82 -8.47
CA ASP A 153 5.57 7.57 -9.84
C ASP A 153 4.76 8.42 -10.84
N THR A 154 5.36 8.78 -11.98
CA THR A 154 4.64 9.34 -13.13
C THR A 154 3.84 8.24 -13.85
N SER A 155 3.11 8.61 -14.91
CA SER A 155 2.43 7.67 -15.82
C SER A 155 3.33 6.54 -16.30
N LEU A 156 4.64 6.80 -16.47
CA LEU A 156 5.62 5.79 -16.86
C LEU A 156 5.74 4.66 -15.83
N GLY A 157 5.97 5.01 -14.56
CA GLY A 157 6.13 4.03 -13.48
C GLY A 157 4.81 3.37 -13.08
N ALA A 158 3.71 4.13 -13.12
CA ALA A 158 2.37 3.61 -12.90
C ALA A 158 1.98 2.58 -13.98
N ALA A 159 2.20 2.86 -15.27
CA ALA A 159 1.93 1.94 -16.36
C ALA A 159 2.72 0.63 -16.21
N LEU A 160 4.02 0.73 -15.94
CA LEU A 160 4.83 -0.45 -15.70
C LEU A 160 4.32 -1.25 -14.51
N THR A 161 3.95 -0.60 -13.41
CA THR A 161 3.39 -1.30 -12.23
C THR A 161 2.04 -1.94 -12.53
N LEU A 162 1.17 -1.33 -13.35
CA LEU A 162 -0.09 -1.93 -13.81
C LEU A 162 0.15 -3.21 -14.62
N HIS A 163 1.11 -3.19 -15.56
CA HIS A 163 1.53 -4.38 -16.29
C HIS A 163 1.99 -5.49 -15.34
N LEU A 164 2.76 -5.15 -14.29
CA LEU A 164 3.18 -6.14 -13.29
C LEU A 164 1.98 -6.68 -12.50
N CYS A 165 1.07 -5.81 -12.05
CA CYS A 165 -0.16 -6.21 -11.36
C CYS A 165 -0.97 -7.24 -12.15
N ALA A 166 -1.06 -7.08 -13.47
CA ALA A 166 -1.77 -8.00 -14.36
C ALA A 166 -1.15 -9.41 -14.45
N THR A 167 0.10 -9.57 -13.99
CA THR A 167 0.82 -10.85 -14.00
C THR A 167 0.88 -11.54 -12.63
N VAL A 168 0.61 -10.83 -11.54
CA VAL A 168 0.70 -11.39 -10.18
C VAL A 168 -0.58 -12.15 -9.82
N PRO A 169 -0.50 -13.44 -9.46
CA PRO A 169 -1.68 -14.27 -9.23
C PRO A 169 -2.46 -13.94 -7.94
N ARG A 170 -1.87 -13.22 -6.98
CA ARG A 170 -2.49 -12.87 -5.68
C ARG A 170 -2.13 -11.47 -5.21
N LEU A 171 -2.92 -10.49 -5.62
CA LEU A 171 -2.87 -9.13 -5.08
C LEU A 171 -3.85 -8.96 -3.91
N SER A 172 -3.52 -8.04 -3.00
CA SER A 172 -4.38 -7.62 -1.91
C SER A 172 -5.47 -6.65 -2.41
N VAL A 173 -6.55 -7.16 -3.00
CA VAL A 173 -7.79 -6.43 -3.35
C VAL A 173 -7.66 -5.08 -4.12
N GLY A 174 -6.47 -4.67 -4.58
CA GLY A 174 -6.21 -3.42 -5.29
C GLY A 174 -4.76 -2.91 -5.16
N ALA A 175 -4.41 -1.91 -5.97
CA ALA A 175 -3.12 -1.23 -5.98
C ALA A 175 -3.27 0.27 -5.62
N GLU A 176 -2.21 0.91 -5.15
CA GLU A 176 -2.15 2.35 -4.85
C GLU A 176 -1.23 3.05 -5.85
N LEU A 177 -1.77 3.40 -7.02
CA LEU A 177 -1.06 4.12 -8.07
C LEU A 177 -1.71 5.49 -8.25
N ILE A 178 -0.93 6.56 -8.09
CA ILE A 178 -1.40 7.94 -8.04
C ILE A 178 -0.51 8.86 -8.90
N PRO A 179 -0.41 8.63 -10.23
CA PRO A 179 0.43 9.44 -11.10
C PRO A 179 -0.10 10.87 -11.28
N ASP A 180 -1.31 11.17 -10.85
CA ASP A 180 -1.91 12.51 -10.81
C ASP A 180 -1.35 13.40 -9.67
N MET A 181 -0.56 12.83 -8.75
CA MET A 181 0.06 13.56 -7.65
C MET A 181 1.38 14.25 -8.03
N VAL A 182 1.90 14.02 -9.23
CA VAL A 182 3.06 14.77 -9.74
C VAL A 182 2.61 16.07 -10.42
N THR A 183 3.41 17.13 -10.28
CA THR A 183 3.11 18.43 -10.93
C THR A 183 3.26 18.37 -12.45
N GLU A 184 4.22 17.58 -12.92
CA GLU A 184 4.56 17.44 -14.34
C GLU A 184 4.74 15.96 -14.66
N ASP A 185 3.96 15.46 -15.62
CA ASP A 185 4.11 14.12 -16.17
C ASP A 185 4.81 14.20 -17.53
N PRO A 186 5.93 13.50 -17.74
CA PRO A 186 6.65 13.52 -19.01
C PRO A 186 5.93 12.77 -20.13
N ALA A 187 4.86 12.01 -19.84
CA ALA A 187 4.09 11.32 -20.88
C ALA A 187 3.44 12.30 -21.86
N THR A 188 3.50 11.99 -23.17
CA THR A 188 2.78 12.74 -24.20
C THR A 188 1.28 12.74 -23.92
N GLU A 189 0.76 11.59 -23.49
CA GLU A 189 -0.59 11.42 -22.97
C GLU A 189 -0.50 10.72 -21.60
N PRO A 190 -0.70 11.44 -20.49
CA PRO A 190 -0.74 10.85 -19.16
C PRO A 190 -1.85 9.80 -19.03
N LEU A 191 -1.65 8.82 -18.14
CA LEU A 191 -2.65 7.79 -17.86
C LEU A 191 -3.93 8.39 -17.29
N ASP A 192 -5.06 7.83 -17.70
CA ASP A 192 -6.34 8.10 -17.04
C ASP A 192 -6.33 7.46 -15.64
N THR A 193 -6.54 8.29 -14.61
CA THR A 193 -6.56 7.87 -13.20
C THR A 193 -7.99 7.80 -12.70
N GLY A 194 -8.26 6.80 -11.87
CA GLY A 194 -9.62 6.56 -11.38
C GLY A 194 -9.67 5.50 -10.28
N PRO A 195 -10.88 5.15 -9.81
CA PRO A 195 -11.09 4.07 -8.85
C PRO A 195 -10.67 2.71 -9.39
N GLU A 196 -10.66 2.55 -10.72
CA GLU A 196 -10.07 1.45 -11.44
C GLU A 196 -9.18 2.05 -12.54
N MET A 197 -8.04 1.41 -12.80
CA MET A 197 -7.11 1.81 -13.86
C MET A 197 -6.92 0.63 -14.81
N ALA A 198 -7.07 0.87 -16.10
CA ALA A 198 -6.80 -0.13 -17.12
C ALA A 198 -5.29 -0.30 -17.34
N VAL A 199 -4.86 -1.52 -17.63
CA VAL A 199 -3.50 -1.78 -18.10
C VAL A 199 -3.39 -1.25 -19.53
N PRO A 200 -2.42 -0.36 -19.85
CA PRO A 200 -2.23 0.13 -21.21
C PRO A 200 -1.97 -1.02 -22.19
N ASP A 201 -2.60 -0.98 -23.37
CA ASP A 201 -2.57 -2.07 -24.37
C ASP A 201 -1.63 -1.80 -25.56
N GLY A 202 -0.96 -0.64 -25.58
CA GLY A 202 0.04 -0.27 -26.57
C GLY A 202 1.36 -1.05 -26.45
N PRO A 203 2.28 -0.92 -27.44
CA PRO A 203 3.59 -1.56 -27.40
C PRO A 203 4.43 -1.17 -26.17
N GLY A 204 5.25 -2.09 -25.68
CA GLY A 204 6.08 -1.85 -24.51
C GLY A 204 5.23 -1.73 -23.24
N ILE A 205 5.30 -0.58 -22.56
CA ILE A 205 4.44 -0.27 -21.41
C ILE A 205 3.21 0.56 -21.78
N GLY A 206 3.02 0.89 -23.07
CA GLY A 206 1.88 1.66 -23.56
C GLY A 206 1.86 3.13 -23.14
N VAL A 207 3.03 3.72 -22.86
CA VAL A 207 3.21 5.16 -22.57
C VAL A 207 4.27 5.72 -23.51
N GLU A 208 3.95 6.81 -24.18
CA GLU A 208 4.87 7.54 -25.08
C GLU A 208 5.46 8.75 -24.37
N LEU A 209 6.73 9.05 -24.68
CA LEU A 209 7.45 10.21 -24.17
C LEU A 209 7.81 11.12 -25.36
N PRO A 210 7.79 12.44 -25.22
CA PRO A 210 8.25 13.37 -26.24
C PRO A 210 9.75 13.21 -26.50
N ASP A 211 10.14 13.30 -27.78
CA ASP A 211 11.53 13.13 -28.21
C ASP A 211 12.47 14.15 -27.55
N GLU A 212 11.97 15.36 -27.25
CA GLU A 212 12.73 16.45 -26.66
C GLU A 212 13.26 16.16 -25.25
N LEU A 213 12.78 15.11 -24.58
CA LEU A 213 13.32 14.67 -23.28
C LEU A 213 14.68 13.96 -23.40
N PHE A 214 15.05 13.52 -24.61
CA PHE A 214 16.27 12.76 -24.87
C PHE A 214 17.39 13.57 -25.54
N ASP A 215 17.11 14.83 -25.87
CA ASP A 215 18.07 15.80 -26.43
C ASP A 215 18.86 16.55 -25.34
#